data_AF-A0A9D6SHH4-F1
#
_entry.id   AF-A0A9D6SHH4-F1
#
_cell.length_a   1.000
_cell.length_b   1.000
_cell.length_c   1.000
_cell.angle_alpha   90.00
_cell.angle_beta   90.00
_cell.angle_gamma   90.00
#
_symmetry.space_group_name_H-M   'P 1'
#
loop_
_entity.id
_entity.type
_entity.pdbx_description
1 polymer ?
#
loop_
_entity_poly.entity_id
_entity_poly.type
_entity_poly.pdbx_seq_one_letter_code
_entity_poly.pdbx_strand_id
1 'polypeptide(L)' 'MKSMPLAWRIVLVRPRNPLNIGAAARAMANFGFRDLVVVEPYGPT' A
#
# COMPACT_ATOMS: atom_id res chain seq x y z
N MET A 1 27.22 -8.22 -10.74
CA MET A 1 26.00 -8.94 -10.31
C MET A 1 24.83 -7.97 -10.39
N LYS A 2 23.84 -8.20 -11.27
CA LYS A 2 22.66 -7.33 -11.36
C LYS A 2 21.66 -7.80 -10.31
N SER A 3 21.47 -7.00 -9.25
CA SER A 3 20.41 -7.22 -8.27
C SER A 3 19.08 -7.32 -9.02
N MET A 4 18.34 -8.43 -8.87
CA MET A 4 16.95 -8.46 -9.30
C MET A 4 16.17 -7.44 -8.47
N PRO A 5 15.36 -6.56 -9.09
CA PRO A 5 14.50 -5.69 -8.31
C PRO A 5 13.51 -6.56 -7.53
N LEU A 6 13.51 -6.42 -6.21
CA LEU A 6 12.54 -7.08 -5.36
C LEU A 6 11.17 -6.47 -5.65
N ALA A 7 10.23 -7.30 -6.10
CA ALA A 7 8.85 -6.90 -6.36
C ALA A 7 8.03 -7.05 -5.07
N TRP A 8 7.97 -5.97 -4.28
CA TRP A 8 7.24 -5.96 -3.02
C TRP A 8 5.78 -5.61 -3.22
N ARG A 9 4.90 -6.42 -2.65
CA ARG A 9 3.47 -6.13 -2.49
C ARG A 9 3.18 -5.70 -1.06
N ILE A 10 2.49 -4.56 -0.91
CA ILE A 10 2.05 -4.04 0.38
C ILE A 10 0.56 -4.31 0.52
N VAL A 11 0.16 -4.99 1.59
CA VAL A 11 -1.24 -5.38 1.84
C VAL A 11 -1.76 -4.67 3.09
N LEU A 12 -2.78 -3.85 2.93
CA LEU A 12 -3.51 -3.22 4.04
C LEU A 12 -4.75 -4.04 4.36
N VAL A 13 -4.75 -4.71 5.51
CA VAL A 13 -5.87 -5.53 5.98
C VAL A 13 -6.75 -4.70 6.89
N ARG A 14 -8.03 -4.60 6.54
CA ARG A 14 -9.08 -3.93 7.31
C ARG A 14 -8.77 -2.48 7.69
N PRO A 15 -8.28 -1.62 6.77
CA PRO A 15 -8.07 -0.22 7.10
C PRO A 15 -9.40 0.46 7.42
N ARG A 16 -9.44 1.19 8.54
CA ARG A 16 -10.65 1.88 9.03
C ARG A 16 -10.85 3.26 8.41
N ASN A 17 -9.79 4.04 8.32
CA ASN A 17 -9.86 5.40 7.81
C ASN A 17 -9.38 5.42 6.35
N PRO A 18 -10.22 5.78 5.37
CA PRO A 18 -9.81 5.90 3.97
C PRO A 18 -8.60 6.81 3.74
N LEU A 19 -8.41 7.83 4.59
CA LEU A 19 -7.24 8.73 4.54
C LEU A 19 -5.93 7.98 4.79
N ASN A 20 -5.94 6.91 5.60
CA ASN A 20 -4.74 6.11 5.87
C ASN A 20 -4.30 5.31 4.65
N ILE A 21 -5.24 4.90 3.78
CA ILE A 21 -4.92 4.21 2.52
C ILE A 21 -4.14 5.16 1.61
N GLY A 22 -4.59 6.41 1.49
CA GLY A 22 -3.89 7.45 0.74
C GLY A 22 -2.51 7.79 1.32
N ALA A 23 -2.40 7.88 2.65
CA ALA A 23 -1.13 8.12 3.32
C ALA A 23 -0.12 6.99 3.07
N ALA A 24 -0.56 5.73 3.15
CA ALA A 24 0.27 4.57 2.84
C ALA A 24 0.71 4.57 1.37
N ALA A 25 -0.20 4.83 0.43
CA ALA A 25 0.13 4.95 -1.00
C ALA A 25 1.15 6.07 -1.26
N ARG A 26 1.03 7.22 -0.60
CA ARG A 26 1.99 8.33 -0.70
C ARG A 26 3.37 7.94 -0.18
N ALA A 27 3.43 7.29 0.99
CA ALA A 27 4.69 6.78 1.52
C ALA A 27 5.33 5.77 0.55
N MET A 28 4.54 4.84 0.00
CA MET A 28 5.00 3.88 -1.01
C MET A 28 5.62 4.58 -2.24
N ALA A 29 4.94 5.59 -2.78
CA ALA A 29 5.41 6.34 -3.94
C ALA A 29 6.75 7.05 -3.67
N ASN A 30 6.94 7.62 -2.47
CA ASN A 30 8.19 8.26 -2.07
C ASN A 30 9.40 7.31 -2.07
N PHE A 31 9.17 6.00 -1.88
CA PHE A 31 10.21 4.97 -1.85
C PHE A 31 10.21 4.04 -3.07
N GLY A 32 9.40 4.33 -4.10
CA GLY A 32 9.38 3.58 -5.35
C GLY A 32 8.59 2.27 -5.32
N PHE A 33 7.77 2.03 -4.29
CA PHE A 33 6.85 0.89 -4.24
C PHE A 33 5.57 1.18 -5.04
N ARG A 34 5.01 0.15 -5.71
CA ARG A 34 3.91 0.33 -6.67
C ARG A 34 2.76 -0.68 -6.57
N ASP A 35 2.90 -1.76 -5.81
CA ASP A 35 1.87 -2.80 -5.67
C ASP A 35 1.20 -2.69 -4.28
N LEU A 36 0.05 -1.99 -4.24
CA LEU A 36 -0.78 -1.82 -3.05
C LEU A 36 -2.08 -2.62 -3.20
N VAL A 37 -2.36 -3.48 -2.22
CA VAL A 37 -3.62 -4.21 -2.12
C VAL A 37 -4.34 -3.81 -0.83
N VAL A 38 -5.65 -3.62 -0.92
CA VAL A 38 -6.51 -3.32 0.23
C VAL A 38 -7.51 -4.46 0.39
N VAL A 39 -7.56 -5.04 1.59
CA VAL A 39 -8.42 -6.19 1.91
C VAL A 39 -9.41 -5.77 2.99
N GLU A 40 -10.71 -6.02 2.74
CA GLU A 40 -11.81 -5.76 3.69
C GLU A 40 -11.80 -4.34 4.31
N PRO A 41 -11.67 -3.24 3.53
CA PRO A 41 -11.74 -1.90 4.10
C PRO A 41 -13.10 -1.66 4.76
N TYR A 42 -13.11 -0.89 5.85
CA TYR A 42 -14.39 -0.43 6.41
C TYR A 42 -15.02 0.55 5.42
N GLY A 43 -16.31 0.39 5.14
CA GLY A 43 -17.07 1.34 4.33
C GLY A 43 -17.24 2.68 5.04
N PRO A 44 -17.62 3.75 4.30
CA PRO A 44 -18.03 5.00 4.92
C PRO A 44 -19.21 4.75 5.87
N THR A 45 -19.10 5.29 7.09
CA THR A 45 -20.20 5.40 8.07
C THR A 45 -20.99 6.67 7.85
#